data_AF-A0A9C9N0Z1-F1
#
_entry.id   AF-A0A9C9N0Z1-F1
#
_cell.length_a   1.000
_cell.length_b   1.000
_cell.length_c   1.000
_cell.angle_alpha   90.00
_cell.angle_beta   90.00
_cell.angle_gamma   90.00
#
_symmetry.space_group_name_H-M   'P 1'
#
loop_
_entity.id
_entity.type
_entity.pdbx_description
1 polymer ?
#
loop_
_entity_poly.entity_id
_entity_poly.type
_entity_poly.pdbx_seq_one_letter_code
_entity_poly.pdbx_strand_id
1 'polypeptide(L)'
;MGGILSNGQVLTVHGDYTSLTAMRGGMRYNRTMEKIDLHGRTVKEALEEFTLFYNSRLATGKSGEFEVVHGYGSSGEGGLIRKRLRKYLDQHAKKLLYRKGENYLGNPGATYVTPLQPLPTTADALQADILDYCQQARTEAKILGKFRQHGQKPVKQALTSMTKEGLLRRFNKGAYVHYERA
;
A
#
# COMPACT_ATOMS: atom_id res chain seq x y z
N MET A 1 -22.71 21.89 -51.25
CA MET A 1 -21.60 21.32 -52.05
C MET A 1 -20.42 21.07 -51.13
N GLY A 2 -19.73 19.96 -51.37
CA GLY A 2 -18.81 19.31 -50.44
C GLY A 2 -17.50 20.05 -50.17
N GLY A 3 -16.78 19.52 -49.19
CA GLY A 3 -15.42 19.94 -48.84
C GLY A 3 -14.92 19.22 -47.59
N ILE A 4 -14.64 17.90 -47.71
CA ILE A 4 -13.78 17.19 -46.76
C ILE A 4 -12.34 17.52 -47.14
N LEU A 5 -11.58 18.14 -46.24
CA LEU A 5 -10.13 18.03 -46.23
C LEU A 5 -9.69 17.46 -44.88
N SER A 6 -9.35 16.17 -44.96
CA SER A 6 -8.55 15.41 -44.03
C SER A 6 -7.26 16.15 -43.73
N ASN A 7 -7.00 16.45 -42.46
CA ASN A 7 -5.65 16.51 -41.93
C ASN A 7 -5.67 15.94 -40.51
N GLY A 8 -5.24 14.68 -40.40
CA GLY A 8 -5.23 13.88 -39.18
C GLY A 8 -4.23 14.36 -38.13
N GLN A 9 -4.46 15.54 -37.56
CA GLN A 9 -3.81 15.92 -36.31
C GLN A 9 -4.62 15.36 -35.13
N VAL A 10 -4.11 14.29 -34.55
CA VAL A 10 -4.53 13.79 -33.24
C VAL A 10 -4.15 14.86 -32.21
N LEU A 11 -5.14 15.53 -31.64
CA LEU A 11 -4.92 16.47 -30.55
C LEU A 11 -4.77 15.68 -29.24
N THR A 12 -3.54 15.29 -28.91
CA THR A 12 -3.24 14.65 -27.63
C THR A 12 -3.19 15.72 -26.54
N VAL A 13 -4.26 15.85 -25.76
CA VAL A 13 -4.26 16.67 -24.55
C VAL A 13 -3.65 15.85 -23.42
N HIS A 14 -2.43 16.16 -23.00
CA HIS A 14 -1.83 15.57 -21.81
C HIS A 14 -2.38 16.25 -20.55
N GLY A 15 -3.52 15.75 -20.09
CA GLY A 15 -4.00 15.89 -18.72
C GLY A 15 -4.23 14.49 -18.15
N ASP A 16 -3.50 14.15 -17.09
CA ASP A 16 -3.54 12.94 -16.27
C ASP A 16 -4.36 11.74 -16.82
N TYR A 17 -3.62 10.78 -17.38
CA TYR A 17 -4.03 9.39 -17.68
C TYR A 17 -5.35 9.16 -18.43
N THR A 18 -5.69 10.02 -19.39
CA THR A 18 -6.73 9.71 -20.39
C THR A 18 -6.22 9.97 -21.81
N SER A 19 -5.97 8.92 -22.59
CA SER A 19 -5.83 9.06 -24.05
C SER A 19 -7.21 8.85 -24.70
N LEU A 20 -7.64 9.86 -25.45
CA LEU A 20 -8.90 9.84 -26.20
C LEU A 20 -8.62 9.33 -27.62
N THR A 21 -9.05 8.12 -27.95
CA THR A 21 -9.07 7.63 -29.33
C THR A 21 -10.51 7.60 -29.83
N ALA A 22 -10.87 8.53 -30.72
CA ALA A 22 -12.17 8.55 -31.37
C ALA A 22 -12.19 7.51 -32.51
N MET A 23 -12.95 6.42 -32.34
CA MET A 23 -13.37 5.56 -33.45
C MET A 23 -14.89 5.54 -33.54
N ARG A 24 -15.41 5.54 -34.77
CA ARG A 24 -16.84 5.61 -35.11
C ARG A 24 -17.62 4.52 -34.37
N GLY A 25 -18.50 4.94 -33.46
CA GLY A 25 -19.43 4.04 -32.76
C GLY A 25 -19.10 3.86 -31.27
N GLY A 26 -19.45 4.86 -30.46
CA GLY A 26 -19.44 4.77 -29.00
C GLY A 26 -18.10 5.12 -28.35
N MET A 27 -18.14 6.10 -27.44
CA MET A 27 -17.04 6.43 -26.53
C MET A 27 -16.74 5.20 -25.65
N ARG A 28 -15.65 4.48 -25.94
CA ARG A 28 -15.12 3.45 -25.04
C ARG A 28 -13.90 4.03 -24.33
N TYR A 29 -14.05 4.32 -23.04
CA TYR A 29 -12.92 4.66 -22.18
C TYR A 29 -11.97 3.48 -22.12
N ASN A 30 -10.88 3.51 -22.88
CA ASN A 30 -9.82 2.53 -22.75
C ASN A 30 -8.91 2.94 -21.57
N ARG A 31 -9.47 2.94 -20.37
CA ARG A 31 -8.70 3.10 -19.14
C ARG A 31 -8.05 1.76 -18.86
N THR A 32 -6.78 1.58 -19.20
CA THR A 32 -5.97 0.53 -18.57
C THR A 32 -5.83 0.89 -17.10
N MET A 33 -6.81 0.44 -16.30
CA MET A 33 -6.78 0.58 -14.85
C MET A 33 -5.52 -0.12 -14.34
N GLU A 34 -4.74 0.59 -13.55
CA GLU A 34 -3.54 0.02 -12.93
C GLU A 34 -3.97 -1.13 -12.02
N LYS A 35 -3.17 -2.19 -11.98
CA LYS A 35 -3.48 -3.40 -11.23
C LYS A 35 -2.29 -3.89 -10.42
N ILE A 36 -2.57 -4.46 -9.26
CA ILE A 36 -1.63 -5.25 -8.47
C ILE A 36 -2.12 -6.68 -8.41
N ASP A 37 -1.22 -7.62 -8.68
CA ASP A 37 -1.52 -9.04 -8.66
C ASP A 37 -0.94 -9.71 -7.43
N LEU A 38 -1.82 -10.22 -6.58
CA LEU A 38 -1.53 -10.86 -5.30
C LEU A 38 -1.85 -12.36 -5.33
N HIS A 39 -2.23 -12.92 -6.48
CA HIS A 39 -2.52 -14.36 -6.55
C HIS A 39 -1.28 -15.19 -6.19
N GLY A 40 -1.51 -16.36 -5.60
CA GLY A 40 -0.43 -17.28 -5.23
C GLY A 40 0.46 -16.83 -4.06
N ARG A 41 0.30 -15.60 -3.55
CA ARG A 41 0.99 -15.13 -2.35
C ARG A 41 0.42 -15.76 -1.08
N THR A 42 1.22 -15.80 -0.03
CA THR A 42 0.66 -15.97 1.32
C THR A 42 -0.12 -14.71 1.73
N VAL A 43 -1.01 -14.83 2.72
CA VAL A 43 -1.77 -13.66 3.23
C VAL A 43 -0.85 -12.54 3.69
N LYS A 44 0.24 -12.88 4.38
CA LYS A 44 1.17 -11.90 4.92
C LYS A 44 1.83 -11.12 3.79
N GLU A 45 2.41 -11.83 2.82
CA GLU A 45 3.05 -11.22 1.65
C GLU A 45 2.06 -10.36 0.86
N ALA A 46 0.84 -10.85 0.64
CA ALA A 46 -0.18 -10.11 -0.09
C ALA A 46 -0.54 -8.77 0.58
N LEU A 47 -0.68 -8.75 1.91
CA LEU A 47 -0.99 -7.51 2.65
C LEU A 47 0.20 -6.55 2.69
N GLU A 48 1.42 -7.07 2.83
CA GLU A 48 2.64 -6.26 2.78
C GLU A 48 2.84 -5.63 1.39
N GLU A 49 2.73 -6.43 0.34
CA GLU A 49 2.86 -5.99 -1.06
C GLU A 49 1.74 -5.00 -1.45
N PHE A 50 0.49 -5.27 -1.04
CA PHE A 50 -0.62 -4.32 -1.18
C PHE A 50 -0.31 -2.98 -0.52
N THR A 51 0.14 -2.99 0.74
CA THR A 51 0.39 -1.76 1.51
C THR A 51 1.52 -0.94 0.88
N LEU A 52 2.60 -1.60 0.45
CA LEU A 52 3.72 -0.96 -0.23
C LEU A 52 3.30 -0.32 -1.56
N PHE A 53 2.55 -1.05 -2.38
CA PHE A 53 2.03 -0.54 -3.66
C PHE A 53 1.05 0.62 -3.45
N TYR A 54 0.12 0.48 -2.51
CA TYR A 54 -0.85 1.51 -2.17
C TYR A 54 -0.15 2.81 -1.73
N ASN A 55 0.83 2.71 -0.82
CA ASN A 55 1.53 3.88 -0.29
C ASN A 55 2.46 4.53 -1.32
N SER A 56 3.09 3.74 -2.19
CA SER A 56 3.93 4.30 -3.27
C SER A 56 3.11 5.07 -4.30
N ARG A 57 1.87 4.64 -4.58
CA ARG A 57 0.94 5.40 -5.42
C ARG A 57 0.58 6.74 -4.81
N LEU A 58 0.23 6.79 -3.53
CA LEU A 58 -0.02 8.06 -2.84
C LEU A 58 1.20 8.98 -2.84
N ALA A 59 2.39 8.45 -2.56
CA ALA A 59 3.64 9.23 -2.56
C ALA A 59 3.98 9.81 -3.94
N THR A 60 3.53 9.18 -5.02
CA THR A 60 3.73 9.64 -6.40
C THR A 60 2.54 10.44 -6.95
N GLY A 61 1.56 10.80 -6.10
CA GLY A 61 0.39 11.59 -6.48
C GLY A 61 -0.70 10.80 -7.23
N LYS A 62 -0.56 9.48 -7.38
CA LYS A 62 -1.55 8.63 -8.04
C LYS A 62 -2.68 8.23 -7.09
N SER A 63 -3.70 9.08 -6.99
CA SER A 63 -4.87 8.84 -6.13
C SER A 63 -6.03 8.08 -6.80
N GLY A 64 -5.93 7.77 -8.09
CA GLY A 64 -6.99 7.08 -8.86
C GLY A 64 -7.25 5.65 -8.40
N GLU A 65 -8.46 5.15 -8.65
CA GLU A 65 -8.84 3.74 -8.38
C GLU A 65 -7.91 2.75 -9.12
N PHE A 66 -7.59 1.63 -8.48
CA PHE A 66 -6.81 0.54 -9.03
C PHE A 66 -7.42 -0.82 -8.68
N GLU A 67 -7.08 -1.83 -9.47
CA GLU A 67 -7.55 -3.20 -9.27
C GLU A 67 -6.57 -4.01 -8.42
N VAL A 68 -7.08 -4.69 -7.39
CA VAL A 68 -6.34 -5.67 -6.59
C VAL A 68 -6.84 -7.06 -6.97
N VAL A 69 -6.01 -7.80 -7.70
CA VAL A 69 -6.28 -9.18 -8.09
C VAL A 69 -5.79 -10.09 -6.98
N HIS A 70 -6.69 -10.69 -6.22
CA HIS A 70 -6.34 -11.65 -5.17
C HIS A 70 -6.71 -13.09 -5.54
N GLY A 71 -7.32 -13.29 -6.72
CA GLY A 71 -7.79 -14.56 -7.22
C GLY A 71 -9.06 -15.05 -6.51
N TYR A 72 -9.62 -16.13 -7.06
CA TYR A 72 -10.85 -16.76 -6.55
C TYR A 72 -10.59 -17.69 -5.34
N GLY A 73 -9.33 -18.05 -5.10
CA GLY A 73 -8.95 -19.12 -4.16
C GLY A 73 -9.15 -20.52 -4.77
N SER A 74 -8.56 -21.54 -4.14
CA SER A 74 -8.62 -22.93 -4.62
C SER A 74 -10.03 -23.52 -4.69
N SER A 75 -11.00 -22.94 -3.95
CA SER A 75 -12.41 -23.37 -3.95
C SER A 75 -13.36 -22.45 -4.71
N GLY A 76 -12.90 -21.37 -5.33
CA GLY A 76 -13.78 -20.42 -6.02
C GLY A 76 -14.53 -19.41 -5.13
N GLU A 77 -14.70 -19.70 -3.83
CA GLU A 77 -15.49 -18.87 -2.88
C GLU A 77 -14.78 -17.60 -2.38
N GLY A 78 -13.68 -17.19 -3.02
CA GLY A 78 -12.96 -15.98 -2.66
C GLY A 78 -11.95 -16.22 -1.54
N GLY A 79 -10.84 -16.86 -1.93
CA GLY A 79 -9.77 -17.38 -1.09
C GLY A 79 -9.29 -16.51 0.06
N LEU A 80 -8.45 -17.10 0.92
CA LEU A 80 -8.02 -16.51 2.19
C LEU A 80 -7.51 -15.06 2.06
N ILE A 81 -6.84 -14.72 0.95
CA ILE A 81 -6.39 -13.35 0.63
C ILE A 81 -7.58 -12.39 0.51
N ARG A 82 -8.64 -12.71 -0.24
CA ARG A 82 -9.86 -11.88 -0.35
C ARG A 82 -10.42 -11.52 1.01
N LYS A 83 -10.63 -12.54 1.86
CA LYS A 83 -11.23 -12.37 3.20
C LYS A 83 -10.36 -11.47 4.07
N ARG A 84 -9.04 -11.70 4.06
CA ARG A 84 -8.08 -10.97 4.90
C ARG A 84 -7.83 -9.55 4.39
N LEU A 85 -7.69 -9.37 3.08
CA LEU A 85 -7.59 -8.06 2.44
C LEU A 85 -8.81 -7.22 2.74
N ARG A 86 -10.03 -7.71 2.50
CA ARG A 86 -11.24 -6.90 2.72
C ARG A 86 -11.43 -6.54 4.19
N LYS A 87 -11.15 -7.47 5.11
CA LYS A 87 -11.13 -7.15 6.55
C LYS A 87 -10.11 -6.05 6.87
N TYR A 88 -8.92 -6.09 6.27
CA TYR A 88 -7.90 -5.06 6.43
C TYR A 88 -8.36 -3.70 5.87
N LEU A 89 -9.02 -3.70 4.70
CA LEU A 89 -9.61 -2.49 4.12
C LEU A 89 -10.71 -1.90 5.03
N ASP A 90 -11.59 -2.74 5.59
CA ASP A 90 -12.64 -2.31 6.53
C ASP A 90 -12.04 -1.67 7.79
N GLN A 91 -10.96 -2.24 8.33
CA GLN A 91 -10.23 -1.68 9.49
C GLN A 91 -9.61 -0.30 9.20
N HIS A 92 -9.43 0.04 7.93
CA HIS A 92 -8.83 1.30 7.47
C HIS A 92 -9.78 2.12 6.59
N ALA A 93 -11.10 1.99 6.78
CA ALA A 93 -12.11 2.66 5.96
C ALA A 93 -12.02 4.20 5.93
N LYS A 94 -11.33 4.84 6.88
CA LYS A 94 -11.05 6.30 6.86
C LYS A 94 -9.92 6.69 5.89
N LYS A 95 -9.09 5.72 5.49
CA LYS A 95 -7.88 5.94 4.69
C LYS A 95 -8.08 5.60 3.22
N LEU A 96 -9.16 4.91 2.84
CA LEU A 96 -9.42 4.43 1.50
C LEU A 96 -10.91 4.22 1.25
N LEU A 97 -11.28 4.12 -0.03
CA LEU A 97 -12.56 3.56 -0.45
C LEU A 97 -12.30 2.25 -1.20
N TYR A 98 -13.23 1.29 -1.12
CA TYR A 98 -13.13 0.10 -1.94
C TYR A 98 -14.47 -0.45 -2.39
N ARG A 99 -14.46 -1.16 -3.53
CA ARG A 99 -15.61 -1.88 -4.08
C ARG A 99 -15.26 -3.33 -4.27
N LYS A 100 -16.18 -4.20 -3.85
CA LYS A 100 -16.07 -5.66 -4.05
C LYS A 100 -16.30 -5.96 -5.53
N GLY A 101 -15.37 -6.67 -6.17
CA GLY A 101 -15.43 -6.88 -7.62
C GLY A 101 -16.68 -7.64 -8.07
N GLU A 102 -17.22 -8.54 -7.24
CA GLU A 102 -18.49 -9.23 -7.52
C GLU A 102 -19.70 -8.30 -7.64
N ASN A 103 -19.69 -7.17 -6.93
CA ASN A 103 -20.79 -6.20 -6.95
C ASN A 103 -20.57 -5.08 -7.96
N TYR A 104 -19.37 -5.00 -8.56
CA TYR A 104 -19.00 -3.91 -9.46
C TYR A 104 -18.92 -4.37 -10.92
N LEU A 105 -18.12 -5.39 -11.19
CA LEU A 105 -17.89 -5.93 -12.55
C LEU A 105 -18.14 -7.45 -12.63
N GLY A 106 -18.77 -8.04 -11.62
CA GLY A 106 -19.01 -9.48 -11.56
C GLY A 106 -17.73 -10.32 -11.41
N ASN A 107 -16.66 -9.74 -10.87
CA ASN A 107 -15.37 -10.43 -10.65
C ASN A 107 -15.08 -10.64 -9.14
N PRO A 108 -15.51 -11.77 -8.55
CA PRO A 108 -15.20 -12.12 -7.17
C PRO A 108 -13.70 -12.26 -6.85
N GLY A 109 -12.85 -12.40 -7.88
CA GLY A 109 -11.40 -12.49 -7.75
C GLY A 109 -10.67 -11.16 -7.64
N ALA A 110 -11.42 -10.05 -7.67
CA ALA A 110 -10.88 -8.70 -7.60
C ALA A 110 -11.53 -7.83 -6.51
N THR A 111 -10.78 -6.81 -6.10
CA THR A 111 -11.25 -5.71 -5.26
C THR A 111 -10.70 -4.41 -5.81
N TYR A 112 -11.54 -3.39 -5.98
CA TYR A 112 -11.14 -2.10 -6.53
C TYR A 112 -10.94 -1.11 -5.41
N VAL A 113 -9.79 -0.45 -5.35
CA VAL A 113 -9.38 0.40 -4.22
C VAL A 113 -9.04 1.80 -4.70
N THR A 114 -9.56 2.81 -4.01
CA THR A 114 -9.18 4.21 -4.19
C THR A 114 -8.43 4.69 -2.95
N PRO A 115 -7.14 5.07 -3.08
CA PRO A 115 -6.36 5.52 -1.94
C PRO A 115 -6.70 6.97 -1.54
N LEU A 116 -6.81 7.25 -0.24
CA LEU A 116 -7.03 8.60 0.29
C LEU A 116 -5.89 9.06 1.22
N GLN A 117 -5.42 8.18 2.10
CA GLN A 117 -4.34 8.45 3.06
C GLN A 117 -3.41 7.24 3.20
N PRO A 118 -2.14 7.42 3.60
CA PRO A 118 -1.20 6.31 3.78
C PRO A 118 -1.68 5.28 4.79
N LEU A 119 -1.56 4.00 4.42
CA LEU A 119 -1.80 2.85 5.29
C LEU A 119 -0.58 2.58 6.19
N PRO A 120 -0.79 2.11 7.43
CA PRO A 120 0.32 1.78 8.31
C PRO A 120 1.10 0.58 7.77
N THR A 121 2.43 0.71 7.71
CA THR A 121 3.34 -0.35 7.27
C THR A 121 3.75 -1.24 8.45
N THR A 122 4.34 -2.41 8.15
CA THR A 122 4.98 -3.26 9.18
C THR A 122 6.11 -2.51 9.90
N ALA A 123 6.78 -1.58 9.22
CA ALA A 123 7.81 -0.73 9.83
C ALA A 123 7.19 0.25 10.84
N ASP A 124 6.06 0.87 10.51
CA ASP A 124 5.35 1.80 11.40
C ASP A 124 4.87 1.07 12.67
N ALA A 125 4.33 -0.15 12.51
CA ALA A 125 3.93 -0.98 13.64
C ALA A 125 5.12 -1.34 14.54
N LEU A 126 6.26 -1.74 13.94
CA LEU A 126 7.48 -2.01 14.69
C LEU A 126 7.98 -0.78 15.45
N GLN A 127 7.97 0.39 14.82
CA GLN A 127 8.38 1.64 15.46
C GLN A 127 7.47 1.97 16.66
N ALA A 128 6.15 1.85 16.50
CA ALA A 128 5.20 2.06 17.59
C ALA A 128 5.46 1.12 18.78
N ASP A 129 5.66 -0.17 18.52
CA ASP A 129 5.95 -1.16 19.57
C ASP A 129 7.31 -0.87 20.26
N ILE A 130 8.32 -0.43 19.51
CA ILE A 130 9.61 -0.03 20.07
C ILE A 130 9.45 1.19 20.97
N LEU A 131 8.68 2.21 20.57
CA LEU A 131 8.42 3.40 21.39
C LEU A 131 7.77 3.03 22.72
N ASP A 132 6.77 2.16 22.68
CA ASP A 132 6.08 1.72 23.88
C ASP A 132 7.00 0.90 24.79
N TYR A 133 7.84 0.03 24.21
CA TYR A 133 8.83 -0.73 24.99
C TYR A 133 9.92 0.16 25.63
N CYS A 134 10.25 1.28 24.97
CA CYS A 134 11.25 2.25 25.40
C CYS A 134 10.66 3.40 26.26
N GLN A 135 9.43 3.29 26.75
CA GLN A 135 8.90 4.22 27.78
C GLN A 135 9.82 4.34 29.02
N GLN A 136 10.64 3.33 29.26
CA GLN A 136 11.77 3.36 30.18
C GLN A 136 13.04 3.04 29.39
N ALA A 137 14.19 3.57 29.81
CA ALA A 137 15.47 3.24 29.22
C ALA A 137 15.72 1.72 29.07
N ARG A 138 15.94 1.26 27.83
CA ARG A 138 16.31 -0.12 27.48
C ARG A 138 17.67 -0.15 26.79
N THR A 139 18.45 -1.20 27.03
CA THR A 139 19.70 -1.40 26.28
C THR A 139 19.41 -1.88 24.86
N GLU A 140 20.31 -1.58 23.92
CA GLU A 140 20.19 -2.05 22.54
C GLU A 140 20.00 -3.58 22.46
N ALA A 141 20.76 -4.33 23.24
CA ALA A 141 20.66 -5.79 23.30
C ALA A 141 19.27 -6.27 23.75
N LYS A 142 18.65 -5.60 24.74
CA LYS A 142 17.29 -5.94 25.19
C LYS A 142 16.25 -5.68 24.11
N ILE A 143 16.38 -4.57 23.38
CA ILE A 143 15.47 -4.22 22.29
C ILE A 143 15.61 -5.24 21.14
N LEU A 144 16.84 -5.51 20.69
CA LEU A 144 17.10 -6.51 19.65
C LEU A 144 16.58 -7.91 20.03
N GLY A 145 16.73 -8.29 21.31
CA GLY A 145 16.20 -9.54 21.82
C GLY A 145 14.67 -9.59 21.82
N LYS A 146 14.01 -8.51 22.28
CA LYS A 146 12.54 -8.41 22.36
C LYS A 146 11.89 -8.45 20.96
N PHE A 147 12.48 -7.78 19.98
CA PHE A 147 11.93 -7.64 18.62
C PHE A 147 12.61 -8.55 17.58
N ARG A 148 13.27 -9.63 18.02
CA ARG A 148 14.03 -10.55 17.15
C ARG A 148 13.21 -11.14 15.99
N GLN A 149 11.89 -11.26 16.13
CA GLN A 149 10.99 -11.77 15.09
C GLN A 149 10.97 -10.89 13.82
N HIS A 150 11.34 -9.61 13.93
CA HIS A 150 11.45 -8.69 12.80
C HIS A 150 12.86 -8.70 12.17
N GLY A 151 13.80 -9.45 12.75
CA GLY A 151 15.21 -9.46 12.36
C GLY A 151 15.98 -8.25 12.90
N GLN A 152 17.29 -8.40 13.05
CA GLN A 152 18.12 -7.35 13.65
C GLN A 152 18.22 -6.10 12.78
N LYS A 153 18.32 -6.26 11.45
CA LYS A 153 18.50 -5.14 10.52
C LYS A 153 17.30 -4.17 10.55
N PRO A 154 16.03 -4.61 10.41
CA PRO A 154 14.88 -3.71 10.52
C PRO A 154 14.78 -3.01 11.88
N VAL A 155 15.07 -3.72 12.98
CA VAL A 155 15.05 -3.12 14.33
C VAL A 155 16.12 -2.03 14.46
N LYS A 156 17.35 -2.26 13.98
CA LYS A 156 18.41 -1.23 14.00
C LYS A 156 18.07 -0.03 13.12
N GLN A 157 17.48 -0.27 11.94
CA GLN A 157 17.01 0.79 11.06
C GLN A 157 15.93 1.64 11.73
N ALA A 158 14.94 1.00 12.38
CA ALA A 158 13.92 1.68 13.16
C ALA A 158 14.54 2.55 14.27
N LEU A 159 15.44 2.00 15.09
CA LEU A 159 16.13 2.75 16.15
C LEU A 159 16.87 3.98 15.59
N THR A 160 17.55 3.82 14.45
CA THR A 160 18.29 4.91 13.80
C THR A 160 17.35 6.00 13.31
N SER A 161 16.30 5.64 12.57
CA SER A 161 15.33 6.61 12.03
C SER A 161 14.60 7.34 13.17
N MET A 162 14.14 6.61 14.18
CA MET A 162 13.41 7.19 15.31
C MET A 162 14.29 8.11 16.17
N THR A 163 15.60 7.83 16.29
CA THR A 163 16.54 8.74 16.95
C THR A 163 16.72 10.01 16.13
N LYS A 164 16.84 9.89 14.79
CA LYS A 164 16.97 11.04 13.88
C LYS A 164 15.70 11.91 13.88
N GLU A 165 14.53 11.29 13.98
CA GLU A 165 13.22 11.95 14.06
C GLU A 165 12.92 12.53 15.45
N GLY A 166 13.81 12.30 16.43
CA GLY A 166 13.63 12.80 17.80
C GLY A 166 12.55 12.07 18.60
N LEU A 167 12.13 10.89 18.16
CA LEU A 167 11.16 10.04 18.88
C LEU A 167 11.83 9.18 19.97
N LEU A 168 13.11 8.87 19.79
CA LEU A 168 13.95 8.19 20.78
C LEU A 168 15.16 9.03 21.14
N ARG A 169 15.49 9.05 22.42
CA ARG A 169 16.77 9.50 22.94
C ARG A 169 17.74 8.34 23.03
N ARG A 170 18.88 8.46 22.35
CA ARG A 170 20.01 7.53 22.44
C ARG A 170 21.08 8.10 23.38
N PHE A 171 21.54 7.32 24.36
CA PHE A 171 22.58 7.74 25.29
C PHE A 171 23.41 6.56 25.80
N ASN A 172 24.59 6.83 26.35
CA ASN A 172 25.44 5.80 26.97
C ASN A 172 25.25 5.79 28.49
N LYS A 173 25.18 4.60 29.08
CA LYS A 173 25.23 4.41 30.54
C LYS A 173 26.26 3.31 30.84
N GLY A 174 27.44 3.74 31.29
CA GLY A 174 28.61 2.86 31.36
C GLY A 174 29.00 2.36 29.96
N ALA A 175 29.24 1.06 29.82
CA ALA A 175 29.63 0.43 28.56
C ALA A 175 28.46 0.17 27.58
N TYR A 176 27.22 0.45 27.97
CA TYR A 176 26.04 0.09 27.18
C TYR A 176 25.35 1.30 26.55
N VAL A 177 24.89 1.11 25.32
CA VAL A 177 24.00 2.03 24.63
C VAL A 177 22.56 1.77 25.08
N HIS A 178 21.89 2.82 25.50
CA HIS A 178 20.50 2.85 25.89
C HIS A 178 19.66 3.69 24.94
N TYR A 179 18.41 3.28 24.79
CA TYR A 179 17.35 4.03 24.11
C TYR A 179 16.19 4.22 25.08
N GLU A 180 15.59 5.40 25.03
CA GLU A 180 14.41 5.78 25.79
C GLU A 180 13.53 6.66 24.90
N ARG A 181 12.22 6.61 25.11
CA ARG A 181 11.29 7.54 24.45
C ARG A 181 11.68 8.98 24.81
N ALA A 182 11.83 9.81 23.78
CA ALA A 182 12.24 11.20 23.93
C ALA A 182 11.15 12.05 24.61
#